data_AF-A0AAD5XYG2-F1
#
_entry.id   AF-A0AAD5XYG2-F1
#
_cell.length_a   1.000
_cell.length_b   1.000
_cell.length_c   1.000
_cell.angle_alpha   90.00
_cell.angle_beta   90.00
_cell.angle_gamma   90.00
#
_symmetry.space_group_name_H-M   'P 1'
#
loop_
_entity.id
_entity.type
_entity.pdbx_description
1 polymer ?
#
loop_
_entity_poly.entity_id
_entity_poly.type
_entity_poly.pdbx_seq_one_letter_code
_entity_poly.pdbx_strand_id
1 'polypeptide(L)' 'MRSHQGKGHLKEVFREPLKLIDSEKAYSYLEATSEENVRIYQKYGYEVVDTFTLGICTKVWCMLRKPM' A
#
# COMPACT_ATOMS: atom_id res chain seq x y z
N MET A 1 -10.49 -10.25 14.18
CA MET A 1 -9.67 -9.62 13.11
C MET A 1 -8.77 -8.45 13.55
N ARG A 2 -8.96 -7.79 14.72
CA ARG A 2 -8.10 -6.66 15.15
C ARG A 2 -6.93 -6.99 16.09
N SER A 3 -6.82 -8.23 16.59
CA SER A 3 -5.83 -8.62 17.62
C SER A 3 -4.35 -8.54 17.21
N HIS A 4 -4.07 -8.32 15.93
CA HIS A 4 -2.71 -8.26 15.37
C HIS A 4 -2.37 -6.89 14.74
N GLN A 5 -3.30 -5.93 14.76
CA GLN A 5 -3.00 -4.57 14.28
C GLN A 5 -2.06 -3.84 15.24
N GLY A 6 -1.31 -2.86 14.73
CA GLY A 6 -0.37 -2.06 15.53
C GLY A 6 0.93 -2.77 15.96
N LYS A 7 1.10 -4.05 15.60
CA LYS A 7 2.28 -4.86 15.97
C LYS A 7 3.40 -4.89 14.92
N GLY A 8 3.30 -4.08 13.87
CA GLY A 8 4.32 -3.98 12.83
C GLY A 8 4.39 -5.16 11.85
N HIS A 9 3.44 -6.11 11.89
CA HIS A 9 3.45 -7.29 11.03
C HIS A 9 3.43 -6.99 9.53
N LEU A 10 2.96 -5.80 9.12
CA LEU A 10 2.95 -5.40 7.71
C LEU A 10 4.35 -5.44 7.08
N LYS A 11 5.39 -5.13 7.87
CA LYS A 11 6.78 -5.21 7.39
C LYS A 11 7.15 -6.63 6.96
N GLU A 12 6.77 -7.62 7.76
CA GLU A 12 7.05 -9.02 7.45
C GLU A 12 6.22 -9.50 6.25
N VAL A 13 4.97 -9.05 6.13
CA VAL A 13 4.12 -9.35 4.97
C VAL A 13 4.71 -8.76 3.68
N PHE A 14 5.30 -7.57 3.74
CA PHE A 14 5.76 -6.85 2.55
C PHE A 14 7.19 -7.21 2.14
N ARG A 15 7.98 -7.82 3.04
CA ARG A 15 9.41 -8.04 2.83
C ARG A 15 9.73 -8.87 1.59
N GLU A 16 9.21 -10.09 1.49
CA GLU A 16 9.52 -10.98 0.37
C GLU A 16 8.80 -10.58 -0.93
N PRO A 17 7.51 -10.17 -0.91
CA PRO A 17 6.84 -9.73 -2.14
C PRO A 17 7.50 -8.51 -2.79
N LEU A 18 7.91 -7.50 -2.00
CA LEU A 18 8.55 -6.31 -2.57
C LEU A 18 9.92 -6.62 -3.18
N LYS A 19 10.71 -7.50 -2.54
CA LYS A 19 11.97 -7.97 -3.14
C LYS A 19 11.77 -8.65 -4.49
N LEU A 20 10.73 -9.48 -4.62
CA LEU A 20 10.42 -10.15 -5.87
C LEU A 20 10.05 -9.13 -6.96
N ILE A 21 9.13 -8.22 -6.63
CA ILE A 21 8.68 -7.14 -7.52
C ILE A 21 9.88 -6.29 -7.99
N ASP A 22 10.78 -5.93 -7.08
CA ASP A 22 12.00 -5.19 -7.40
C ASP A 22 12.92 -5.97 -8.34
N SER A 23 13.13 -7.27 -8.06
CA SER A 23 13.97 -8.13 -8.90
C SER A 23 13.43 -8.33 -10.32
N GLU A 24 12.11 -8.32 -10.48
CA GLU A 24 11.42 -8.46 -11.77
C GLU A 24 11.22 -7.12 -12.48
N LYS A 25 11.64 -6.01 -11.87
CA LYS A 25 11.39 -4.64 -12.36
C LYS A 25 9.89 -4.38 -12.60
N ALA A 26 9.05 -4.97 -11.77
CA ALA A 26 7.60 -4.85 -11.87
C ALA A 26 7.08 -3.65 -11.08
N TYR A 27 5.95 -3.10 -11.52
CA TYR A 27 5.19 -2.11 -10.75
C TYR A 27 4.29 -2.82 -9.74
N SER A 28 4.10 -2.21 -8.58
CA SER A 28 3.13 -2.68 -7.59
C SER A 28 2.01 -1.67 -7.38
N TYR A 29 0.77 -2.14 -7.44
CA TYR A 29 -0.43 -1.31 -7.23
C TYR A 29 -1.19 -1.77 -6.00
N LEU A 30 -1.74 -0.81 -5.25
CA LEU A 30 -2.68 -1.07 -4.18
C LEU A 30 -3.70 0.06 -4.04
N GLU A 31 -4.75 -0.23 -3.27
CA GLU A 31 -5.76 0.73 -2.87
C GLU A 31 -5.75 0.89 -1.35
N ALA A 32 -5.75 2.13 -0.89
CA ALA A 32 -5.94 2.46 0.52
C ALA A 32 -7.30 3.11 0.72
N THR A 33 -7.96 2.80 1.83
CA THR A 33 -9.27 3.37 2.22
C THR A 33 -9.20 4.25 3.47
N SER A 34 -7.99 4.53 3.95
CA SER A 34 -7.74 5.45 5.06
C SER A 34 -6.44 6.22 4.85
N GLU A 35 -6.39 7.48 5.32
CA GLU A 35 -5.17 8.29 5.25
C GLU A 35 -4.01 7.71 6.06
N GLU A 36 -4.32 7.01 7.16
CA GLU A 36 -3.30 6.30 7.95
C GLU A 36 -2.59 5.23 7.11
N ASN A 37 -3.36 4.43 6.36
CA ASN A 37 -2.81 3.42 5.47
C ASN A 37 -1.99 4.05 4.34
N VAL A 38 -2.46 5.17 3.76
CA VAL A 38 -1.69 5.93 2.76
C VAL A 38 -0.30 6.28 3.30
N ARG A 39 -0.22 6.85 4.51
CA ARG A 39 1.06 7.22 5.15
C ARG A 39 1.94 6.00 5.44
N ILE A 40 1.34 4.85 5.74
CA ILE A 40 2.07 3.60 5.93
C ILE A 40 2.66 3.12 4.60
N TYR A 41 1.88 3.10 3.53
CA TYR A 41 2.33 2.63 2.21
C TYR A 41 3.36 3.56 1.56
N GLN A 42 3.27 4.87 1.81
CA GLN A 42 4.31 5.82 1.39
C GLN A 42 5.70 5.46 1.92
N LYS A 43 5.81 4.89 3.13
CA LYS A 43 7.09 4.44 3.69
C LYS A 43 7.70 3.25 2.93
N TYR A 44 6.89 2.53 2.14
CA TYR A 44 7.34 1.45 1.27
C TYR A 44 7.60 1.92 -0.17
N GLY A 45 7.51 3.22 -0.46
CA GLY A 45 7.77 3.79 -1.80
C GLY A 45 6.55 3.85 -2.72
N TYR A 46 5.34 3.70 -2.18
CA TYR A 46 4.11 3.93 -2.94
C TYR A 46 3.77 5.43 -3.00
N GLU A 47 3.35 5.88 -4.16
CA GLU A 47 2.88 7.24 -4.42
C GLU A 47 1.39 7.22 -4.78
N VAL A 48 0.62 8.21 -4.34
CA VAL A 48 -0.78 8.36 -4.77
C VAL A 48 -0.78 8.80 -6.22
N VAL A 49 -1.43 8.02 -7.09
CA VAL A 49 -1.54 8.32 -8.53
C VAL A 49 -2.96 8.72 -8.93
N ASP A 50 -3.97 8.32 -8.16
CA ASP A 50 -5.36 8.71 -8.38
C ASP A 50 -6.17 8.60 -7.07
N THR A 51 -7.35 9.19 -7.05
CA THR A 51 -8.34 9.02 -5.97
C THR A 51 -9.75 8.96 -6.53
N PHE A 52 -10.59 8.11 -5.96
CA PHE A 52 -12.01 8.06 -6.27
C PHE A 52 -12.86 7.87 -5.01
N THR A 53 -14.17 8.11 -5.14
CA THR A 53 -15.14 7.82 -4.08
C THR A 53 -15.88 6.54 -4.42
N LEU A 54 -15.75 5.53 -3.55
CA LEU A 54 -16.52 4.30 -3.62
C LEU A 54 -17.84 4.46 -2.86
N GLY A 55 -18.95 4.33 -3.58
CA GLY A 55 -20.28 4.59 -3.04
C GLY A 55 -20.47 6.08 -2.73
N ILE A 56 -21.00 6.38 -1.54
CA ILE A 56 -21.37 7.76 -1.17
C ILE A 56 -20.22 8.50 -0.47
N CYS A 57 -19.36 7.81 0.27
CA CYS A 57 -18.42 8.47 1.18
C CYS A 57 -17.06 7.81 1.39
N THR A 58 -16.79 6.63 0.82
CA THR A 58 -15.51 5.97 1.03
C THR A 58 -14.48 6.50 0.04
N LYS A 59 -13.59 7.38 0.50
CA LYS A 59 -12.45 7.81 -0.32
C LYS A 59 -11.47 6.65 -0.47
N VAL A 60 -11.09 6.38 -1.71
CA VAL A 60 -10.07 5.39 -2.08
C VAL A 60 -8.90 6.11 -2.70
N TRP A 61 -7.70 5.78 -2.25
CA TRP A 61 -6.44 6.25 -2.80
C TRP A 61 -5.79 5.12 -3.59
N CYS A 62 -5.66 5.32 -4.89
CA CYS A 62 -4.94 4.44 -5.80
C CYS A 62 -3.44 4.76 -5.67
N MET A 63 -2.64 3.77 -5.30
CA MET A 63 -1.22 3.98 -5.03
C MET A 63 -0.35 3.05 -5.87
N LEU A 64 0.69 3.62 -6.48
CA LEU A 64 1.62 2.91 -7.35
C LEU A 64 3.04 3.00 -6.78
N ARG A 65 3.74 1.88 -6.78
CA ARG A 65 5.17 1.80 -6.44
C ARG A 65 5.94 1.34 -7.67
N LYS A 66 7.00 2.07 -7.97
CA LYS A 66 8.02 1.68 -8.96
C LYS A 66 8.98 0.65 -8.35
N PRO A 67 9.54 -0.27 -9.15
CA PRO A 67 10.60 -1.15 -8.67
C PRO A 67 11.81 -0.31 -8.26
N MET A 68 12.50 -0.72 -7.18
CA MET A 68 13.68 -0.04 -6.63
C MET A 68 14.96 -0.85 -6.82
#